data_AF-A0A838L749-F1
#
_entry.id   AF-A0A838L749-F1
#
_cell.length_a   1.000
_cell.length_b   1.000
_cell.length_c   1.000
_cell.angle_alpha   90.00
_cell.angle_beta   90.00
_cell.angle_gamma   90.00
#
_symmetry.space_group_name_H-M   'P 1'
#
loop_
_entity.id
_entity.type
_entity.pdbx_description
1 polymer ?
#
loop_
_entity_poly.entity_id
_entity_poly.type
_entity_poly.pdbx_seq_one_letter_code
_entity_poly.pdbx_strand_id
1 'polypeptide(L)'
;MNKRVSIILLAGFLSACGSNDNPPPAPEIVRTCESIRSDVIRIAATNGVTMVKIYDPKTLKTGPKEISCSGRVLVSSGQSTTLYYRDSQDEDGDWLVQYAEQPLE
;
A
#
# COMPACT_ATOMS: atom_id res chain seq x y z
N MET A 1 -18.30 -47.20 51.42
CA MET A 1 -19.44 -47.70 50.61
C MET A 1 -20.19 -46.52 50.01
N ASN A 2 -20.36 -46.55 48.68
CA ASN A 2 -21.41 -45.94 47.84
C ASN A 2 -21.48 -44.39 47.78
N LYS A 3 -20.91 -43.79 46.73
CA LYS A 3 -21.55 -43.47 45.43
C LYS A 3 -22.67 -42.41 45.55
N ARG A 4 -22.44 -41.21 45.02
CA ARG A 4 -22.99 -40.80 43.70
C ARG A 4 -22.38 -39.49 43.21
N VAL A 5 -22.28 -39.45 41.89
CA VAL A 5 -21.51 -38.56 41.03
C VAL A 5 -22.52 -37.74 40.24
N SER A 6 -22.23 -36.44 40.11
CA SER A 6 -22.44 -35.59 38.92
C SER A 6 -23.80 -35.05 38.46
N ILE A 7 -23.66 -33.79 37.99
CA ILE A 7 -24.23 -33.14 36.78
C ILE A 7 -25.67 -32.62 36.89
N ILE A 8 -25.77 -31.28 36.88
CA ILE A 8 -26.73 -30.58 36.01
C ILE A 8 -25.96 -29.51 35.23
N LEU A 9 -26.01 -29.67 33.91
CA LEU A 9 -25.33 -28.87 32.90
C LEU A 9 -25.82 -27.42 32.91
N LEU A 10 -24.87 -26.47 32.85
CA LEU A 10 -25.14 -25.16 32.30
C LEU A 10 -25.55 -25.33 30.84
N ALA A 11 -26.80 -25.01 30.52
CA ALA A 11 -27.27 -24.84 29.15
C ALA A 11 -26.61 -23.57 28.57
N GLY A 12 -25.40 -23.74 28.05
CA GLY A 12 -24.73 -22.74 27.24
C GLY A 12 -25.47 -22.54 25.93
N PHE A 13 -26.01 -21.35 25.74
CA PHE A 13 -26.31 -20.80 24.42
C PHE A 13 -24.99 -20.73 23.62
N LEU A 14 -24.78 -21.68 22.72
CA LEU A 14 -23.85 -21.54 21.61
C LEU A 14 -24.61 -21.85 20.34
N SER A 15 -25.28 -20.82 19.81
CA SER A 15 -25.62 -20.74 18.40
C SER A 15 -24.31 -20.76 17.61
N ALA A 16 -23.83 -21.96 17.27
CA ALA A 16 -22.76 -22.13 16.30
C ALA A 16 -23.34 -21.87 14.89
N CYS A 17 -23.59 -20.60 14.57
CA CYS A 17 -23.62 -20.14 13.19
C CYS A 17 -22.17 -20.05 12.72
N GLY A 18 -21.60 -21.19 12.32
CA GLY A 18 -20.36 -21.22 11.54
C GLY A 18 -20.66 -20.80 10.11
N SER A 19 -20.91 -19.51 9.89
CA SER A 19 -20.82 -18.95 8.55
C SER A 19 -19.38 -19.08 8.09
N ASN A 20 -19.15 -19.95 7.10
CA ASN A 20 -17.90 -19.96 6.32
C ASN A 20 -17.84 -18.69 5.46
N ASP A 21 -17.76 -17.54 6.11
CA ASP A 21 -17.40 -16.29 5.48
C ASP A 21 -15.89 -16.32 5.31
N ASN A 22 -15.40 -17.02 4.29
CA ASN A 22 -14.05 -16.77 3.80
C ASN A 22 -14.03 -15.28 3.43
N PRO A 23 -13.25 -14.43 4.13
CA PRO A 23 -13.16 -13.04 3.76
C PRO A 23 -12.70 -12.99 2.29
N PRO A 24 -13.32 -12.13 1.46
CA PRO A 24 -12.86 -11.98 0.08
C PRO A 24 -11.36 -11.68 0.09
N PRO A 25 -10.60 -12.21 -0.89
CA PRO A 25 -9.18 -11.94 -0.98
C PRO A 25 -8.97 -10.42 -0.95
N ALA A 26 -8.02 -9.98 -0.13
CA ALA A 26 -7.67 -8.58 -0.04
C ALA A 26 -7.44 -8.05 -1.47
N PRO A 27 -7.97 -6.85 -1.81
CA PRO A 27 -7.84 -6.32 -3.15
C PRO A 27 -6.37 -6.30 -3.55
N GLU A 28 -6.05 -6.92 -4.69
CA GLU A 28 -4.71 -6.87 -5.25
C GLU A 28 -4.36 -5.41 -5.51
N ILE A 29 -3.32 -4.91 -4.84
CA ILE A 29 -2.88 -3.52 -5.00
C ILE A 29 -2.23 -3.43 -6.38
N VAL A 30 -2.98 -2.95 -7.36
CA VAL A 30 -2.47 -2.69 -8.71
C VAL A 30 -1.51 -1.49 -8.64
N ARG A 31 -0.21 -1.77 -8.71
CA ARG A 31 0.85 -0.76 -8.64
C ARG A 31 1.11 -0.20 -10.04
N THR A 32 0.49 0.94 -10.36
CA THR A 32 0.76 1.73 -11.58
C THR A 32 1.43 3.06 -11.24
N CYS A 33 2.02 3.72 -12.25
CA CYS A 33 2.59 5.06 -12.05
C CYS A 33 1.55 6.06 -11.52
N GLU A 34 0.30 5.96 -11.96
CA GLU A 34 -0.82 6.75 -11.46
C GLU A 34 -1.11 6.51 -9.98
N SER A 35 -1.04 5.25 -9.53
CA SER A 35 -1.25 4.91 -8.13
C SER A 35 -0.12 5.46 -7.23
N ILE A 36 1.14 5.27 -7.65
CA ILE A 36 2.33 5.67 -6.89
C ILE A 36 2.47 7.19 -6.81
N ARG A 37 2.02 7.89 -7.85
CA ARG A 37 2.00 9.36 -7.91
C ARG A 37 1.40 9.99 -6.65
N SER A 38 0.29 9.43 -6.17
CA SER A 38 -0.42 9.96 -5.00
C SER A 38 0.38 9.77 -3.71
N ASP A 39 1.09 8.64 -3.61
CA ASP A 39 1.96 8.35 -2.47
C ASP A 39 3.19 9.26 -2.47
N VAL A 40 3.80 9.50 -3.63
CA VAL A 40 4.93 10.43 -3.77
C VAL A 40 4.54 11.84 -3.31
N ILE A 41 3.37 12.34 -3.73
CA ILE A 41 2.89 13.67 -3.31
C ILE A 41 2.69 13.72 -1.78
N ARG A 42 2.12 12.66 -1.19
CA ARG A 42 1.90 12.56 0.26
C ARG A 42 3.22 12.53 1.04
N ILE A 43 4.18 11.72 0.60
CA ILE A 43 5.49 11.60 1.23
C ILE A 43 6.26 12.92 1.10
N ALA A 44 6.27 13.53 -0.09
CA ALA A 44 6.91 14.81 -0.33
C ALA A 44 6.37 15.90 0.61
N ALA A 45 5.05 15.99 0.76
CA ALA A 45 4.42 16.94 1.68
C ALA A 45 4.85 16.72 3.14
N THR A 46 4.98 15.45 3.56
CA THR A 46 5.46 15.08 4.90
C THR A 46 6.93 15.50 5.11
N ASN A 47 7.73 15.47 4.05
CA ASN A 47 9.14 15.86 4.04
C ASN A 47 9.36 17.37 3.82
N GLY A 48 8.30 18.19 3.82
CA GLY A 48 8.38 19.65 3.64
C GLY A 48 8.49 20.12 2.18
N VAL A 49 8.42 19.21 1.21
CA VAL A 49 8.38 19.56 -0.22
C VAL A 49 6.94 19.68 -0.67
N THR A 50 6.49 20.89 -0.98
CA THR A 50 5.11 21.11 -1.44
C THR A 50 5.02 20.87 -2.95
N MET A 51 4.80 19.60 -3.32
CA MET A 51 4.43 19.21 -4.69
C MET A 51 2.94 19.44 -4.88
N VAL A 52 2.57 20.26 -5.87
CA VAL A 52 1.17 20.55 -6.20
C VAL A 52 0.59 19.42 -7.03
N LYS A 53 1.35 18.96 -8.04
CA LYS A 53 0.89 17.94 -8.97
C LYS A 53 2.03 17.30 -9.73
N ILE A 54 1.86 16.03 -10.08
CA ILE A 54 2.66 15.33 -11.09
C ILE A 54 1.75 15.09 -12.32
N TYR A 55 2.19 15.60 -13.47
CA TYR A 55 1.51 15.51 -14.76
C TYR A 55 2.09 14.37 -15.58
N ASP A 56 1.24 13.81 -16.43
CA ASP A 56 1.59 12.86 -17.50
C ASP A 56 2.53 11.75 -17.00
N PRO A 57 2.11 10.95 -15.99
CA PRO A 57 2.95 9.87 -15.47
C PRO A 57 3.30 8.90 -16.60
N LYS A 58 4.58 8.58 -16.72
CA LYS A 58 5.11 7.69 -17.74
C LYS A 58 5.84 6.54 -17.08
N THR A 59 5.45 5.31 -17.42
CA THR A 59 6.19 4.12 -17.05
C THR A 59 7.53 4.05 -17.78
N LEU A 60 8.61 3.89 -17.02
CA LEU A 60 9.96 3.70 -17.53
C LEU A 60 10.36 2.22 -17.46
N LYS A 61 9.99 1.54 -16.38
CA LYS A 61 10.28 0.12 -16.15
C LYS A 61 9.16 -0.50 -15.34
N THR A 62 8.84 -1.76 -15.64
CA THR A 62 7.88 -2.56 -14.89
C THR A 62 8.45 -3.96 -14.71
N GLY A 63 8.39 -4.44 -13.48
CA GLY A 63 8.78 -5.78 -13.07
C GLY A 63 7.93 -6.24 -11.88
N PRO A 64 8.11 -7.50 -11.45
CA PRO A 64 7.31 -8.09 -10.38
C PRO A 64 7.55 -7.44 -9.01
N LYS A 65 8.71 -6.82 -8.81
CA LYS A 65 9.12 -6.20 -7.54
C LYS A 65 9.49 -4.72 -7.68
N GLU A 66 9.21 -4.13 -8.84
CA GLU A 66 9.65 -2.78 -9.14
C GLU A 66 8.78 -2.16 -10.23
N ILE A 67 8.41 -0.90 -10.04
CA ILE A 67 7.89 -0.06 -11.10
C ILE A 67 8.54 1.31 -10.98
N SER A 68 9.17 1.73 -12.07
CA SER A 68 9.85 3.01 -12.18
C SER A 68 9.12 3.91 -13.17
N CYS A 69 8.95 5.16 -12.79
CA CYS A 69 8.11 6.13 -13.45
C CYS A 69 8.81 7.49 -13.55
N SER A 70 8.37 8.30 -14.50
CA SER A 70 8.63 9.72 -14.49
C SER A 70 7.36 10.52 -14.67
N GLY A 71 7.44 11.81 -14.38
CA GLY A 71 6.37 12.75 -14.63
C GLY A 71 6.88 14.17 -14.47
N ARG A 72 6.15 15.11 -15.05
CA ARG A 72 6.46 16.53 -14.86
C ARG A 72 5.83 16.99 -13.55
N VAL A 73 6.62 17.52 -12.63
CA VAL A 73 6.11 18.04 -11.35
C VAL A 73 5.93 19.55 -11.42
N LEU A 74 4.90 20.05 -10.75
CA LEU A 74 4.72 21.45 -10.40
C LEU A 74 4.83 21.55 -8.88
N VAL A 75 5.77 22.37 -8.41
CA VAL A 75 5.94 22.66 -6.98
C VAL A 75 5.29 23.99 -6.62
N SER A 76 5.07 24.26 -5.33
CA SER A 76 4.36 25.45 -4.85
C SER A 76 5.01 26.78 -5.25
N SER A 77 6.31 26.79 -5.54
CA SER A 77 7.03 27.95 -6.07
C SER A 77 6.66 28.31 -7.51
N GLY A 78 5.86 27.48 -8.18
CA GLY A 78 5.50 27.63 -9.60
C GLY A 78 6.55 27.07 -10.57
N GLN A 79 7.68 26.58 -10.06
CA GLN A 79 8.68 25.90 -10.88
C GLN A 79 8.17 24.54 -11.36
N SER A 80 8.56 24.17 -12.57
CA SER A 80 8.28 22.85 -13.13
C SER A 80 9.59 22.15 -13.50
N THR A 81 9.68 20.88 -13.13
CA THR A 81 10.81 20.01 -13.46
C THR A 81 10.32 18.59 -13.73
N THR A 82 11.21 17.71 -14.18
CA THR A 82 10.93 16.28 -14.28
C THR A 82 11.23 15.62 -12.94
N LEU A 83 10.31 14.81 -12.45
CA LEU A 83 10.49 13.96 -11.29
C LEU A 83 10.53 12.51 -11.73
N TYR A 84 11.49 11.77 -11.18
CA TYR A 84 11.58 10.31 -11.28
C TYR A 84 11.12 9.73 -9.96
N TYR A 85 10.32 8.68 -10.02
CA TYR A 85 9.83 8.00 -8.84
C TYR A 85 9.71 6.51 -9.09
N ARG A 86 9.95 5.73 -8.04
CA ARG A 86 9.98 4.28 -8.09
C ARG A 86 9.27 3.73 -6.87
N ASP A 87 8.57 2.64 -7.09
CA ASP A 87 8.06 1.78 -6.03
C ASP A 87 8.73 0.42 -6.18
N SER A 88 9.41 -0.04 -5.14
CA SER A 88 10.25 -1.24 -5.18
C SER A 88 10.14 -2.03 -3.90
N GLN A 89 10.18 -3.35 -4.01
CA GLN A 89 10.18 -4.25 -2.87
C GLN A 89 11.61 -4.46 -2.35
N ASP A 90 11.82 -4.34 -1.05
CA ASP A 90 13.10 -4.64 -0.39
C ASP A 90 13.29 -6.15 -0.10
N GLU A 91 14.33 -6.47 0.67
CA GLU A 91 14.70 -7.84 1.03
C GLU A 91 13.66 -8.51 1.95
N ASP A 92 12.99 -7.73 2.79
CA ASP A 92 11.97 -8.19 3.74
C ASP A 92 10.59 -8.33 3.08
N GLY A 93 10.43 -7.81 1.87
CA GLY A 93 9.18 -7.83 1.13
C GLY A 93 8.35 -6.56 1.29
N ASP A 94 8.88 -5.54 1.98
CA ASP A 94 8.22 -4.26 2.17
C ASP A 94 8.38 -3.37 0.93
N TRP A 95 7.34 -2.60 0.64
CA TRP A 95 7.32 -1.70 -0.51
C TRP A 95 7.84 -0.32 -0.11
N LEU A 96 8.87 0.12 -0.82
CA LEU A 96 9.54 1.40 -0.65
C LEU A 96 9.23 2.32 -1.82
N VAL A 97 8.77 3.54 -1.50
CA VAL A 97 8.57 4.61 -2.47
C VAL A 97 9.75 5.56 -2.42
N GLN A 98 10.38 5.80 -3.56
CA GLN A 98 11.50 6.72 -3.75
C GLN A 98 11.17 7.76 -4.82
N TYR A 99 11.70 8.96 -4.69
CA TYR A 99 11.60 10.00 -5.72
C TYR A 99 12.83 10.91 -5.74
N ALA A 100 13.18 11.41 -6.92
CA ALA A 100 14.29 12.34 -7.12
C ALA A 100 14.09 13.18 -8.41
N GLU A 101 14.78 14.30 -8.50
CA GLU A 101 14.85 15.11 -9.74
C GLU A 101 15.84 14.54 -10.77
N GLN A 102 16.62 13.54 -10.38
CA GLN A 102 17.52 12.77 -11.25
C GLN A 102 16.98 11.34 -11.43
N PRO A 103 17.32 10.64 -12.53
CA PRO A 103 16.97 9.24 -12.71
C PRO A 103 17.43 8.37 -11.53
N LEU A 104 16.56 7.44 -11.12
CA LEU A 104 16.86 6.46 -10.09
C LEU A 104 17.49 5.23 -10.77
N GLU A 105 18.77 4.96 -10.51
CA GLU A 105 19.47 3.76 -11.01
C GLU A 105 18.97 2.47 -10.35
#